data_AF-A0A8H4ILR7-F1
#
_entry.id   AF-A0A8H4ILR7-F1
#
_cell.length_a   1.000
_cell.length_b   1.000
_cell.length_c   1.000
_cell.angle_alpha   90.00
_cell.angle_beta   90.00
_cell.angle_gamma   90.00
#
_symmetry.space_group_name_H-M   'P 1'
#
loop_
_entity.id
_entity.type
_entity.pdbx_description
1 polymer ?
#
loop_
_entity_poly.entity_id
_entity_poly.type
_entity_poly.pdbx_seq_one_letter_code
_entity_poly.pdbx_strand_id
1 'polypeptide(L)'
;MNAHSEDVTPFLKSRPKDFVHPGIWHTHDDLERIRTNVEARNEPWASTYDAFRTDSYSLSNYTMRGPHAVLARGGTSNYSSFTADARAAWQNALMWYITRDDAHRTRSTAILDAWGSGLADIVGTDRSLLVGLEGDLFVNAAEIMRWEGGWTEAGSSWRGGAGFSVQLYWLFSRQSIPIGQANYGMVSIKALLSFAVYLDDVALYNYAVNEFVNNQCAGLLAMYEPETGQSVEAGRDQGHTQSGMAWTALGARVAQSQGADLYSLGGNLLLKAAEYAAAFNLNQTVPYDPEWYRCEAVLVGGPWANISTDSFGKELE
;
A
#
# COMPACT_ATOMS: atom_id res chain seq x y z
N MET A 1 7.30 -23.06 -16.04
CA MET A 1 6.31 -22.38 -15.18
C MET A 1 5.49 -23.45 -14.50
N ASN A 2 5.88 -23.85 -13.28
CA ASN A 2 5.06 -24.77 -12.49
C ASN A 2 3.84 -24.01 -11.97
N ALA A 3 2.66 -24.53 -12.29
CA ALA A 3 1.38 -24.07 -11.81
C ALA A 3 1.20 -24.43 -10.34
N HIS A 4 1.80 -23.66 -9.44
CA HIS A 4 1.47 -23.73 -8.02
C HIS A 4 0.39 -22.69 -7.73
N SER A 5 -0.87 -23.06 -7.94
CA SER A 5 -1.98 -22.34 -7.34
C SER A 5 -2.13 -22.83 -5.91
N GLU A 6 -2.03 -21.94 -4.94
CA GLU A 6 -2.30 -22.25 -3.53
C GLU A 6 -3.78 -22.07 -3.21
N ASP A 7 -4.29 -22.84 -2.26
CA ASP A 7 -5.66 -22.69 -1.77
C ASP A 7 -5.80 -21.40 -0.97
N VAL A 8 -6.60 -20.46 -1.49
CA VAL A 8 -6.84 -19.17 -0.86
C VAL A 8 -8.05 -19.16 0.06
N THR A 9 -8.85 -20.24 0.07
CA THR A 9 -10.10 -20.35 0.84
C THR A 9 -9.97 -19.93 2.31
N PRO A 10 -8.88 -20.29 3.04
CA PRO A 10 -8.72 -19.88 4.44
C PRO A 10 -8.63 -18.38 4.67
N PHE A 11 -8.31 -17.59 3.64
CA PHE A 11 -8.08 -16.15 3.74
C PHE A 11 -9.29 -15.32 3.28
N LEU A 12 -10.32 -15.95 2.71
CA LEU A 12 -11.46 -15.26 2.09
C LEU A 12 -12.48 -14.78 3.14
N LYS A 13 -13.18 -13.69 2.81
CA LYS A 13 -14.33 -13.18 3.56
C LYS A 13 -15.63 -13.70 2.94
N SER A 14 -16.67 -13.83 3.74
CA SER A 14 -17.99 -14.28 3.27
C SER A 14 -19.04 -13.17 3.31
N ARG A 15 -18.93 -12.24 4.25
CA ARG A 15 -19.93 -11.18 4.48
C ARG A 15 -19.25 -9.87 4.95
N PRO A 16 -19.86 -8.70 4.68
CA PRO A 16 -19.36 -7.39 5.16
C PRO A 16 -18.98 -7.36 6.65
N LYS A 17 -19.82 -7.90 7.53
CA LYS A 17 -19.55 -7.92 8.97
C LYS A 17 -18.32 -8.74 9.41
N ASP A 18 -17.68 -9.46 8.50
CA ASP A 18 -16.50 -10.26 8.78
C ASP A 18 -15.21 -9.40 8.66
N PHE A 19 -15.30 -8.15 8.18
CA PHE A 19 -14.19 -7.18 8.18
C PHE A 19 -13.93 -6.63 9.58
N VAL A 20 -12.65 -6.39 9.88
CA VAL A 20 -12.17 -5.81 11.14
C VAL A 20 -11.74 -4.38 10.89
N HIS A 21 -12.13 -3.47 11.78
CA HIS A 21 -11.86 -2.04 11.65
C HIS A 21 -11.43 -1.38 12.98
N PRO A 22 -10.47 -0.42 12.95
CA PRO A 22 -9.59 -0.17 11.81
C PRO A 22 -8.73 -1.42 11.54
N GLY A 23 -8.53 -1.76 10.27
CA GLY A 23 -7.90 -3.05 9.93
C GLY A 23 -7.18 -3.07 8.59
N ILE A 24 -6.64 -1.93 8.18
CA ILE A 24 -5.74 -1.82 7.01
C ILE A 24 -4.29 -1.94 7.51
N TRP A 25 -3.46 -0.88 7.41
CA TRP A 25 -2.09 -0.95 7.92
C TRP A 25 -2.03 -0.86 9.45
N HIS A 26 -2.99 -0.15 10.03
CA HIS A 26 -3.09 0.11 11.47
C HIS A 26 -4.37 -0.50 12.04
N THR A 27 -4.22 -1.31 13.08
CA THR A 27 -5.29 -1.73 13.98
C THR A 27 -5.38 -0.76 15.16
N HIS A 28 -6.48 -0.85 15.93
CA HIS A 28 -6.61 -0.09 17.17
C HIS A 28 -5.39 -0.29 18.11
N ASP A 29 -4.96 -1.54 18.27
CA ASP A 29 -3.83 -1.89 19.13
C ASP A 29 -2.49 -1.33 18.62
N ASP A 30 -2.31 -1.17 17.31
CA ASP A 30 -1.12 -0.49 16.78
C ASP A 30 -1.13 0.99 17.09
N LEU A 31 -2.28 1.64 16.90
CA LEU A 31 -2.44 3.06 17.15
C LEU A 31 -2.26 3.38 18.64
N GLU A 32 -2.85 2.58 19.54
CA GLU A 32 -2.63 2.72 20.99
C GLU A 32 -1.19 2.38 21.39
N ARG A 33 -0.55 1.39 20.76
CA ARG A 33 0.88 1.11 21.00
C ARG A 33 1.77 2.28 20.61
N ILE A 34 1.50 2.95 19.48
CA ILE A 34 2.22 4.16 19.09
C ILE A 34 1.99 5.24 20.14
N ARG A 35 0.73 5.55 20.45
CA ARG A 35 0.35 6.62 21.37
C ARG A 35 0.97 6.45 22.76
N THR A 36 0.78 5.29 23.37
CA THR A 36 1.24 5.02 24.74
C THR A 36 2.77 5.09 24.86
N ASN A 37 3.52 4.62 23.86
CA ASN A 37 4.98 4.77 23.85
C ASN A 37 5.42 6.22 23.64
N VAL A 38 4.71 7.01 22.83
CA VAL A 38 4.98 8.45 22.67
C VAL A 38 4.69 9.21 23.97
N GLU A 39 3.53 8.98 24.59
CA GLU A 39 3.15 9.60 25.86
C GLU A 39 4.14 9.25 26.98
N ALA A 40 4.61 8.00 27.02
CA ALA A 40 5.63 7.54 27.98
C ALA A 40 7.06 7.98 27.63
N ARG A 41 7.29 8.58 26.46
CA ARG A 41 8.62 8.96 25.94
C ARG A 41 9.60 7.76 25.85
N ASN A 42 9.08 6.58 25.49
CA ASN A 42 9.90 5.40 25.25
C ASN A 42 10.61 5.50 23.90
N GLU A 43 11.87 5.07 23.83
CA GLU A 43 12.60 4.98 22.56
C GLU A 43 12.32 3.65 21.82
N PRO A 44 12.27 3.65 20.47
CA PRO A 44 12.55 4.78 19.56
C PRO A 44 11.34 5.69 19.25
N TRP A 45 10.16 5.46 19.84
CA TRP A 45 8.94 6.22 19.55
C TRP A 45 9.07 7.71 19.89
N ALA A 46 9.75 8.05 20.98
CA ALA A 46 9.90 9.44 21.43
C ALA A 46 10.68 10.28 20.41
N SER A 47 11.89 9.84 20.03
CA SER A 47 12.72 10.55 19.06
C SER A 47 12.07 10.60 17.66
N THR A 48 11.42 9.50 17.25
CA THR A 48 10.69 9.45 15.98
C THR A 48 9.50 10.41 15.97
N TYR A 49 8.74 10.47 17.06
CA TYR A 49 7.62 11.41 17.19
C TYR A 49 8.08 12.87 17.22
N ASP A 50 9.22 13.18 17.85
CA ASP A 50 9.77 14.53 17.86
C ASP A 50 10.14 15.02 16.46
N ALA A 51 10.65 14.14 15.60
CA ALA A 51 10.85 14.44 14.18
C ALA A 51 9.50 14.57 13.45
N PHE A 52 8.63 13.58 13.62
CA PHE A 52 7.32 13.50 12.96
C PHE A 52 6.46 14.74 13.20
N ARG A 53 6.31 15.18 14.45
CA ARG A 53 5.47 16.35 14.80
C ARG A 53 5.94 17.68 14.21
N THR A 54 7.16 17.74 13.67
CA THR A 54 7.72 18.94 13.01
C THR A 54 7.69 18.87 11.49
N ASP A 55 7.34 17.71 10.92
CA ASP A 55 7.18 17.56 9.48
C ASP A 55 6.02 18.46 9.00
N SER A 56 6.24 19.16 7.88
CA SER A 56 5.26 20.09 7.32
C SER A 56 3.90 19.45 7.00
N TYR A 57 3.87 18.15 6.71
CA TYR A 57 2.66 17.37 6.45
C TYR A 57 1.95 16.95 7.74
N SER A 58 2.65 16.92 8.88
CA SER A 58 2.07 16.60 10.19
C SER A 58 1.42 17.80 10.87
N LEU A 59 1.63 19.03 10.39
CA LEU A 59 1.06 20.23 11.00
C LEU A 59 -0.44 20.36 10.72
N SER A 60 -1.24 20.68 11.75
CA SER A 60 -2.69 20.91 11.60
C SER A 60 -3.03 22.14 10.75
N ASN A 61 -2.09 23.08 10.63
CA ASN A 61 -2.20 24.24 9.74
C ASN A 61 -1.68 23.99 8.32
N TYR A 62 -1.42 22.73 7.92
CA TYR A 62 -1.05 22.37 6.56
C TYR A 62 -2.01 22.97 5.53
N THR A 63 -1.46 23.64 4.51
CA THR A 63 -2.21 24.20 3.40
C THR A 63 -2.28 23.18 2.26
N MET A 64 -3.50 22.79 1.88
CA MET A 64 -3.76 21.87 0.78
C MET A 64 -3.22 22.40 -0.55
N ARG A 65 -2.81 21.46 -1.42
CA ARG A 65 -2.25 21.77 -2.75
C ARG A 65 -3.20 21.41 -3.89
N GLY A 66 -4.27 20.67 -3.63
CA GLY A 66 -5.37 20.41 -4.57
C GLY A 66 -6.75 20.76 -3.98
N PRO A 67 -7.84 20.09 -4.41
CA PRO A 67 -7.89 19.02 -5.41
C PRO A 67 -7.80 19.55 -6.86
N HIS A 68 -7.15 18.78 -7.74
CA HIS A 68 -7.35 18.93 -9.18
C HIS A 68 -8.50 18.02 -9.63
N ALA A 69 -9.30 18.50 -10.59
CA ALA A 69 -10.38 17.70 -11.16
C ALA A 69 -9.87 16.47 -11.94
N VAL A 70 -8.69 16.57 -12.57
CA VAL A 70 -8.08 15.46 -13.30
C VAL A 70 -6.61 15.34 -12.92
N LEU A 71 -6.23 14.15 -12.48
CA LEU A 71 -4.83 13.77 -12.26
C LEU A 71 -4.29 13.01 -13.47
N ALA A 72 -3.02 13.17 -13.76
CA ALA A 72 -2.30 12.47 -14.82
C ALA A 72 -1.00 11.91 -14.24
N ARG A 73 -0.64 10.66 -14.61
CA ARG A 73 0.67 10.06 -14.35
C ARG A 73 1.15 9.24 -15.55
N GLY A 74 2.41 9.43 -15.92
CA GLY A 74 3.05 8.84 -17.10
C GLY A 74 3.86 9.90 -17.84
N GLY A 75 3.84 9.88 -19.18
CA GLY A 75 4.56 10.87 -20.00
C GLY A 75 4.16 12.33 -19.73
N THR A 76 2.96 12.58 -19.22
CA THR A 76 2.56 13.86 -18.59
C THR A 76 2.08 13.58 -17.18
N SER A 77 2.53 14.39 -16.21
CA SER A 77 2.25 14.17 -14.80
C SER A 77 1.92 15.46 -14.05
N ASN A 78 0.86 15.46 -13.22
CA ASN A 78 0.44 16.61 -12.40
C ASN A 78 -0.03 16.20 -10.98
N TYR A 79 0.40 15.03 -10.49
CA TYR A 79 -0.17 14.39 -9.31
C TYR A 79 0.52 14.75 -7.98
N SER A 80 1.53 15.62 -7.99
CA SER A 80 2.30 15.96 -6.79
C SER A 80 1.46 16.64 -5.69
N SER A 81 0.40 17.35 -6.07
CA SER A 81 -0.57 17.90 -5.11
C SER A 81 -1.35 16.79 -4.40
N PHE A 82 -1.74 15.73 -5.12
CA PHE A 82 -2.38 14.56 -4.52
C PHE A 82 -1.44 13.80 -3.60
N THR A 83 -0.18 13.56 -4.01
CA THR A 83 0.83 12.92 -3.15
C THR A 83 1.03 13.69 -1.84
N ALA A 84 1.17 15.02 -1.93
CA ALA A 84 1.37 15.88 -0.77
C ALA A 84 0.16 15.87 0.18
N ASP A 85 -1.05 16.01 -0.37
CA ASP A 85 -2.28 16.04 0.41
C ASP A 85 -2.62 14.67 1.01
N ALA A 86 -2.41 13.56 0.30
CA ALA A 86 -2.59 12.20 0.84
C ALA A 86 -1.65 11.93 2.01
N ARG A 87 -0.38 12.35 1.89
CA ARG A 87 0.60 12.29 3.00
C ARG A 87 0.14 13.14 4.18
N ALA A 88 -0.29 14.38 3.94
CA ALA A 88 -0.79 15.25 5.00
C ALA A 88 -2.03 14.68 5.70
N ALA A 89 -2.96 14.08 4.96
CA ALA A 89 -4.15 13.45 5.52
C ALA A 89 -3.78 12.29 6.45
N TRP A 90 -2.90 11.40 6.01
CA TRP A 90 -2.45 10.25 6.81
C TRP A 90 -1.64 10.68 8.03
N GLN A 91 -0.70 11.61 7.87
CA GLN A 91 0.09 12.11 8.99
C GLN A 91 -0.77 12.85 10.02
N ASN A 92 -1.72 13.68 9.59
CA ASN A 92 -2.66 14.34 10.50
C ASN A 92 -3.61 13.33 11.18
N ALA A 93 -3.99 12.23 10.51
CA ALA A 93 -4.77 11.17 11.15
C ALA A 93 -3.98 10.52 12.32
N LEU A 94 -2.70 10.22 12.12
CA LEU A 94 -1.82 9.72 13.16
C LEU A 94 -1.55 10.75 14.27
N MET A 95 -1.28 12.01 13.90
CA MET A 95 -1.10 13.09 14.87
C MET A 95 -2.33 13.24 15.77
N TRP A 96 -3.53 13.26 15.20
CA TRP A 96 -4.77 13.27 15.99
C TRP A 96 -4.86 12.07 16.91
N TYR A 97 -4.52 10.86 16.44
CA TYR A 97 -4.60 9.69 17.29
C TYR A 97 -3.67 9.80 18.50
N ILE A 98 -2.42 10.24 18.26
CA ILE A 98 -1.38 10.36 19.27
C ILE A 98 -1.71 11.47 20.28
N THR A 99 -2.11 12.65 19.81
CA THR A 99 -2.27 13.85 20.66
C THR A 99 -3.68 14.08 21.15
N ARG A 100 -4.67 13.48 20.48
CA ARG A 100 -6.11 13.77 20.62
C ARG A 100 -6.48 15.24 20.37
N ASP A 101 -5.64 15.98 19.66
CA ASP A 101 -5.94 17.36 19.24
C ASP A 101 -6.81 17.36 17.98
N ASP A 102 -8.05 17.82 18.13
CA ASP A 102 -9.07 17.87 17.08
C ASP A 102 -8.70 18.78 15.89
N ALA A 103 -7.69 19.65 16.02
CA ALA A 103 -7.16 20.42 14.89
C ALA A 103 -6.58 19.50 13.80
N HIS A 104 -5.91 18.40 14.19
CA HIS A 104 -5.36 17.42 13.25
C HIS A 104 -6.47 16.58 12.61
N ARG A 105 -7.48 16.17 13.38
CA ARG A 105 -8.67 15.48 12.85
C ARG A 105 -9.35 16.32 11.80
N THR A 106 -9.63 17.58 12.13
CA THR A 106 -10.24 18.56 11.21
C THR A 106 -9.43 18.70 9.92
N ARG A 107 -8.09 18.75 10.01
CA ARG A 107 -7.22 18.82 8.85
C ARG A 107 -7.30 17.57 7.98
N SER A 108 -7.21 16.38 8.60
CA SER A 108 -7.27 15.10 7.88
C SER A 108 -8.60 14.93 7.15
N THR A 109 -9.72 15.15 7.85
CA THR A 109 -11.07 15.00 7.27
C THR A 109 -11.36 16.04 6.18
N ALA A 110 -10.88 17.28 6.34
CA ALA A 110 -11.04 18.30 5.30
C ALA A 110 -10.33 17.91 3.99
N ILE A 111 -9.15 17.28 4.07
CA ILE A 111 -8.44 16.79 2.89
C ILE A 111 -9.21 15.62 2.26
N LEU A 112 -9.67 14.66 3.08
CA LEU A 112 -10.46 13.51 2.64
C LEU A 112 -11.73 13.94 1.90
N ASP A 113 -12.50 14.87 2.46
CA ASP A 113 -13.74 15.37 1.86
C ASP A 113 -13.48 16.15 0.57
N ALA A 114 -12.45 16.99 0.54
CA ALA A 114 -12.12 17.81 -0.63
C ALA A 114 -11.70 16.95 -1.83
N TRP A 115 -10.81 15.97 -1.67
CA TRP A 115 -10.43 15.07 -2.77
C TRP A 115 -11.52 14.04 -3.09
N GLY A 116 -12.27 13.58 -2.08
CA GLY A 116 -13.39 12.64 -2.26
C GLY A 116 -14.57 13.22 -3.06
N SER A 117 -14.62 14.54 -3.24
CA SER A 117 -15.63 15.23 -4.06
C SER A 117 -15.07 15.99 -5.26
N GLY A 118 -13.80 16.43 -5.19
CA GLY A 118 -13.18 17.28 -6.20
C GLY A 118 -12.45 16.54 -7.32
N LEU A 119 -12.11 15.26 -7.15
CA LEU A 119 -11.38 14.47 -8.15
C LEU A 119 -12.35 13.73 -9.08
N ALA A 120 -12.37 14.10 -10.36
CA ALA A 120 -13.26 13.50 -11.35
C ALA A 120 -12.62 12.33 -12.11
N ASP A 121 -11.32 12.40 -12.43
CA ASP A 121 -10.65 11.37 -13.24
C ASP A 121 -9.15 11.26 -12.96
N ILE A 122 -8.58 10.09 -13.28
CA ILE A 122 -7.14 9.82 -13.26
C ILE A 122 -6.75 9.21 -14.61
N VAL A 123 -5.90 9.91 -15.35
CA VAL A 123 -5.49 9.54 -16.70
C VAL A 123 -3.99 9.23 -16.79
N GLY A 124 -3.57 8.72 -17.96
CA GLY A 124 -2.20 8.34 -18.23
C GLY A 124 -1.96 6.84 -18.12
N THR A 125 -0.73 6.44 -18.44
CA THR A 125 -0.30 5.03 -18.48
C THR A 125 0.00 4.49 -17.09
N ASP A 126 0.38 5.36 -16.15
CA ASP A 126 0.80 4.99 -14.80
C ASP A 126 -0.24 5.34 -13.72
N ARG A 127 -1.51 5.40 -14.12
CA ARG A 127 -2.63 5.72 -13.23
C ARG A 127 -2.83 4.68 -12.12
N SER A 128 -2.64 3.40 -12.41
CA SER A 128 -2.76 2.34 -11.39
C SER A 128 -1.65 2.42 -10.36
N LEU A 129 -0.43 2.83 -10.76
CA LEU A 129 0.67 3.10 -9.85
C LEU A 129 0.37 4.27 -8.92
N LEU A 130 -0.21 5.37 -9.43
CA LEU A 130 -0.68 6.50 -8.62
C LEU A 130 -1.71 6.07 -7.57
N VAL A 131 -2.68 5.27 -7.98
CA VAL A 131 -3.70 4.79 -7.06
C VAL A 131 -3.12 3.78 -6.05
N GLY A 132 -2.23 2.90 -6.52
CA GLY A 132 -1.59 1.88 -5.68
C GLY A 132 -0.71 2.45 -4.57
N LEU A 133 -0.05 3.57 -4.83
CA LEU A 133 0.83 4.24 -3.89
C LEU A 133 0.06 5.28 -3.05
N GLU A 134 -0.39 6.35 -3.69
CA GLU A 134 -0.99 7.49 -3.01
C GLU A 134 -2.46 7.23 -2.62
N GLY A 135 -3.21 6.51 -3.45
CA GLY A 135 -4.58 6.11 -3.10
C GLY A 135 -4.64 5.18 -1.89
N ASP A 136 -3.69 4.25 -1.75
CA ASP A 136 -3.60 3.37 -0.58
C ASP A 136 -3.22 4.14 0.69
N LEU A 137 -2.27 5.07 0.61
CA LEU A 137 -1.97 5.95 1.74
C LEU A 137 -3.20 6.76 2.17
N PHE A 138 -3.99 7.20 1.18
CA PHE A 138 -5.16 8.02 1.42
C PHE A 138 -6.32 7.25 2.07
N VAL A 139 -6.58 6.00 1.67
CA VAL A 139 -7.58 5.15 2.35
C VAL A 139 -7.15 4.81 3.78
N ASN A 140 -5.85 4.67 4.06
CA ASN A 140 -5.37 4.46 5.43
C ASN A 140 -5.67 5.67 6.33
N ALA A 141 -5.62 6.89 5.80
CA ALA A 141 -6.07 8.08 6.54
C ALA A 141 -7.58 8.02 6.82
N ALA A 142 -8.37 7.67 5.79
CA ALA A 142 -9.81 7.56 5.86
C ALA A 142 -10.27 6.51 6.88
N GLU A 143 -9.61 5.36 6.91
CA GLU A 143 -9.89 4.25 7.83
C GLU A 143 -9.75 4.68 9.29
N ILE A 144 -8.63 5.32 9.65
CA ILE A 144 -8.40 5.84 11.00
C ILE A 144 -9.46 6.89 11.35
N MET A 145 -9.71 7.84 10.45
CA MET A 145 -10.70 8.90 10.71
C MET A 145 -12.11 8.36 10.85
N ARG A 146 -12.50 7.34 10.08
CA ARG A 146 -13.83 6.74 10.15
C ARG A 146 -14.07 6.03 11.47
N TRP A 147 -13.16 5.14 11.85
CA TRP A 147 -13.39 4.20 12.94
C TRP A 147 -12.91 4.70 14.30
N GLU A 148 -11.89 5.55 14.32
CA GLU A 148 -11.38 6.14 15.55
C GLU A 148 -11.82 7.60 15.66
N GLY A 149 -11.72 8.34 14.55
CA GLY A 149 -12.03 9.78 14.49
C GLY A 149 -13.51 10.13 14.39
N GLY A 150 -14.42 9.15 14.29
CA GLY A 150 -15.86 9.39 14.14
C GLY A 150 -16.22 10.27 12.93
N TRP A 151 -15.41 10.22 11.87
CA TRP A 151 -15.71 10.88 10.59
C TRP A 151 -16.55 9.98 9.70
N THR A 152 -17.41 10.59 8.90
CA THR A 152 -18.14 9.93 7.83
C THR A 152 -18.22 10.93 6.69
N GLU A 153 -17.84 10.51 5.50
CA GLU A 153 -17.83 11.40 4.36
C GLU A 153 -19.24 11.93 4.04
N ALA A 154 -19.31 13.18 3.61
CA ALA A 154 -20.57 13.80 3.22
C ALA A 154 -21.19 13.09 2.02
N GLY A 155 -22.47 12.71 2.13
CA GLY A 155 -23.21 12.05 1.05
C GLY A 155 -22.96 10.54 0.93
N SER A 156 -22.28 9.92 1.91
CA SER A 156 -22.11 8.47 1.96
C SER A 156 -23.47 7.75 1.88
N SER A 157 -23.64 6.89 0.88
CA SER A 157 -24.80 6.00 0.75
C SER A 157 -24.35 4.69 0.12
N TRP A 158 -24.93 3.59 0.59
CA TRP A 158 -24.66 2.24 0.10
C TRP A 158 -24.97 2.07 -1.40
N ARG A 159 -25.81 2.93 -2.00
CA ARG A 159 -26.02 3.04 -3.45
C ARG A 159 -26.21 4.50 -3.86
N GLY A 160 -25.51 4.89 -4.93
CA GLY A 160 -25.67 6.20 -5.57
C GLY A 160 -25.29 7.40 -4.69
N GLY A 161 -24.48 7.18 -3.64
CA GLY A 161 -23.96 8.26 -2.80
C GLY A 161 -22.88 9.09 -3.50
N ALA A 162 -22.21 9.93 -2.70
CA ALA A 162 -21.05 10.70 -3.08
C ALA A 162 -19.97 10.59 -1.99
N GLY A 163 -18.83 11.26 -2.23
CA GLY A 163 -17.74 11.33 -1.27
C GLY A 163 -16.73 10.19 -1.41
N PHE A 164 -15.88 10.08 -0.40
CA PHE A 164 -14.67 9.26 -0.44
C PHE A 164 -14.91 7.78 -0.77
N SER A 165 -15.91 7.09 -0.18
CA SER A 165 -16.17 5.68 -0.51
C SER A 165 -16.55 5.48 -1.98
N VAL A 166 -17.35 6.39 -2.54
CA VAL A 166 -17.78 6.33 -3.93
C VAL A 166 -16.61 6.59 -4.87
N GLN A 167 -15.73 7.52 -4.49
CA GLN A 167 -14.46 7.78 -5.19
C GLN A 167 -13.56 6.54 -5.20
N LEU A 168 -13.43 5.88 -4.06
CA LEU A 168 -12.60 4.69 -3.88
C LEU A 168 -13.11 3.51 -4.71
N TYR A 169 -14.43 3.29 -4.71
CA TYR A 169 -15.05 2.21 -5.48
C TYR A 169 -15.02 2.48 -7.00
N TRP A 170 -15.50 3.65 -7.44
CA TRP A 170 -15.69 3.90 -8.88
C TRP A 170 -14.45 4.39 -9.61
N LEU A 171 -13.57 5.15 -8.95
CA LEU A 171 -12.36 5.65 -9.59
C LEU A 171 -11.17 4.77 -9.24
N PHE A 172 -10.84 4.63 -7.95
CA PHE A 172 -9.55 4.06 -7.56
C PHE A 172 -9.49 2.55 -7.85
N SER A 173 -10.47 1.78 -7.37
CA SER A 173 -10.52 0.33 -7.58
C SER A 173 -10.50 -0.04 -9.07
N ARG A 174 -11.18 0.74 -9.92
CA ARG A 174 -11.16 0.54 -11.38
C ARG A 174 -9.79 0.76 -12.02
N GLN A 175 -8.98 1.68 -11.50
CA GLN A 175 -7.61 1.84 -12.01
C GLN A 175 -6.71 0.68 -11.60
N SER A 176 -6.97 0.05 -10.45
CA SER A 176 -6.10 -1.01 -9.90
C SER A 176 -6.50 -2.43 -10.31
N ILE A 177 -7.75 -2.70 -10.72
CA ILE A 177 -8.20 -4.04 -11.18
C ILE A 177 -7.37 -4.58 -12.36
N PRO A 178 -6.95 -3.78 -13.36
CA PRO A 178 -5.99 -4.25 -14.37
C PRO A 178 -4.60 -4.47 -13.73
N ILE A 179 -4.40 -5.63 -13.11
CA ILE A 179 -3.16 -5.97 -12.41
C ILE A 179 -2.00 -5.98 -13.41
N GLY A 180 -1.02 -5.11 -13.17
CA GLY A 180 0.23 -5.10 -13.93
C GLY A 180 1.15 -6.25 -13.50
N GLN A 181 2.45 -6.09 -13.72
CA GLN A 181 3.43 -7.14 -13.44
C GLN A 181 4.39 -6.76 -12.32
N ALA A 182 4.95 -7.79 -11.69
CA ALA A 182 5.95 -7.70 -10.63
C ALA A 182 5.56 -6.65 -9.57
N ASN A 183 6.50 -5.79 -9.18
CA ASN A 183 6.24 -4.80 -8.13
C ASN A 183 5.12 -3.81 -8.50
N TYR A 184 4.94 -3.51 -9.80
CA TYR A 184 3.86 -2.65 -10.30
C TYR A 184 2.48 -3.32 -10.22
N GLY A 185 2.40 -4.64 -10.40
CA GLY A 185 1.16 -5.38 -10.14
C GLY A 185 0.87 -5.48 -8.65
N MET A 186 1.89 -5.82 -7.84
CA MET A 186 1.74 -5.99 -6.40
C MET A 186 1.30 -4.71 -5.68
N VAL A 187 1.77 -3.53 -6.12
CA VAL A 187 1.30 -2.25 -5.55
C VAL A 187 -0.21 -2.02 -5.81
N SER A 188 -0.74 -2.54 -6.92
CA SER A 188 -2.19 -2.50 -7.20
C SER A 188 -2.93 -3.50 -6.32
N ILE A 189 -2.40 -4.72 -6.18
CA ILE A 189 -2.98 -5.77 -5.34
C ILE A 189 -3.11 -5.30 -3.88
N LYS A 190 -2.04 -4.74 -3.28
CA LYS A 190 -2.10 -4.25 -1.89
C LYS A 190 -3.18 -3.18 -1.72
N ALA A 191 -3.29 -2.27 -2.69
CA ALA A 191 -4.25 -1.17 -2.62
C ALA A 191 -5.68 -1.68 -2.73
N LEU A 192 -5.94 -2.67 -3.60
CA LEU A 192 -7.24 -3.33 -3.70
C LEU A 192 -7.64 -4.01 -2.38
N LEU A 193 -6.69 -4.64 -1.66
CA LEU A 193 -6.96 -5.19 -0.32
C LEU A 193 -7.42 -4.08 0.64
N SER A 194 -6.69 -2.97 0.71
CA SER A 194 -7.06 -1.83 1.58
C SER A 194 -8.41 -1.21 1.19
N PHE A 195 -8.67 -1.04 -0.11
CA PHE A 195 -9.93 -0.49 -0.61
C PHE A 195 -11.09 -1.40 -0.26
N ALA A 196 -10.92 -2.71 -0.44
CA ALA A 196 -11.94 -3.69 -0.14
C ALA A 196 -12.29 -3.72 1.34
N VAL A 197 -11.29 -3.65 2.23
CA VAL A 197 -11.51 -3.54 3.68
C VAL A 197 -12.33 -2.29 3.98
N TYR A 198 -11.88 -1.10 3.59
CA TYR A 198 -12.58 0.16 3.89
C TYR A 198 -14.04 0.20 3.37
N LEU A 199 -14.31 -0.46 2.25
CA LEU A 199 -15.63 -0.50 1.60
C LEU A 199 -16.53 -1.64 2.08
N ASP A 200 -16.04 -2.51 2.97
CA ASP A 200 -16.66 -3.80 3.28
C ASP A 200 -16.97 -4.66 2.03
N ASP A 201 -16.14 -4.55 0.97
CA ASP A 201 -16.35 -5.22 -0.31
C ASP A 201 -15.73 -6.63 -0.33
N VAL A 202 -16.56 -7.62 0.01
CA VAL A 202 -16.18 -9.04 0.03
C VAL A 202 -15.67 -9.53 -1.33
N ALA A 203 -16.28 -9.08 -2.43
CA ALA A 203 -15.91 -9.57 -3.76
C ALA A 203 -14.53 -9.02 -4.15
N LEU A 204 -14.30 -7.73 -3.91
CA LEU A 204 -13.01 -7.10 -4.18
C LEU A 204 -11.90 -7.66 -3.29
N TYR A 205 -12.18 -7.92 -2.01
CA TYR A 205 -11.20 -8.50 -1.09
C TYR A 205 -10.80 -9.91 -1.53
N ASN A 206 -11.78 -10.76 -1.82
CA ASN A 206 -11.51 -12.13 -2.26
C ASN A 206 -10.77 -12.18 -3.60
N TYR A 207 -11.09 -11.26 -4.51
CA TYR A 207 -10.33 -11.07 -5.74
C TYR A 207 -8.88 -10.68 -5.44
N ALA A 208 -8.65 -9.66 -4.63
CA ALA A 208 -7.31 -9.18 -4.31
C ALA A 208 -6.46 -10.22 -3.55
N VAL A 209 -7.05 -11.02 -2.66
CA VAL A 209 -6.38 -12.16 -2.01
C VAL A 209 -5.96 -13.20 -3.06
N ASN A 210 -6.84 -13.55 -4.00
CA ASN A 210 -6.48 -14.48 -5.06
C ASN A 210 -5.35 -13.92 -5.94
N GLU A 211 -5.39 -12.64 -6.30
CA GLU A 211 -4.31 -12.01 -7.06
C GLU A 211 -3.00 -11.98 -6.26
N PHE A 212 -3.05 -11.69 -4.96
CA PHE A 212 -1.86 -11.69 -4.10
C PHE A 212 -1.15 -13.04 -4.10
N VAL A 213 -1.92 -14.14 -4.04
CA VAL A 213 -1.34 -15.47 -3.94
C VAL A 213 -1.02 -16.06 -5.32
N ASN A 214 -1.97 -15.98 -6.26
CA ASN A 214 -1.99 -16.78 -7.48
C ASN A 214 -1.79 -15.98 -8.78
N ASN A 215 -1.65 -14.63 -8.74
CA ASN A 215 -1.37 -13.88 -9.97
C ASN A 215 -0.03 -14.30 -10.56
N GLN A 216 -0.04 -14.74 -11.81
CA GLN A 216 1.10 -15.36 -12.49
C GLN A 216 2.26 -14.42 -12.80
N CYS A 217 2.05 -13.10 -12.71
CA CYS A 217 3.05 -12.10 -13.05
C CYS A 217 3.36 -11.14 -11.91
N ALA A 218 2.54 -11.07 -10.86
CA ALA A 218 2.64 -10.10 -9.79
C ALA A 218 2.33 -10.65 -8.41
N GLY A 219 1.79 -11.86 -8.27
CA GLY A 219 1.53 -12.47 -6.97
C GLY A 219 2.82 -12.89 -6.27
N LEU A 220 2.73 -13.16 -4.97
CA LEU A 220 3.84 -13.58 -4.11
C LEU A 220 4.65 -14.71 -4.75
N LEU A 221 3.98 -15.75 -5.24
CA LEU A 221 4.61 -16.94 -5.82
C LEU A 221 5.24 -16.70 -7.20
N ALA A 222 4.79 -15.65 -7.91
CA ALA A 222 5.37 -15.24 -9.18
C ALA A 222 6.54 -14.27 -9.01
N MET A 223 6.55 -13.51 -7.90
CA MET A 223 7.55 -12.47 -7.66
C MET A 223 8.87 -12.99 -7.09
N TYR A 224 8.85 -14.08 -6.31
CA TYR A 224 10.00 -14.55 -5.55
C TYR A 224 10.27 -16.02 -5.78
N GLU A 225 11.53 -16.35 -6.04
CA GLU A 225 11.96 -17.71 -6.29
C GLU A 225 11.82 -18.55 -5.00
N PRO A 226 11.11 -19.70 -5.02
CA PRO A 226 10.74 -20.43 -3.80
C PRO A 226 11.87 -20.88 -2.87
N GLU A 227 13.05 -21.19 -3.43
CA GLU A 227 14.18 -21.71 -2.65
C GLU A 227 15.03 -20.58 -2.05
N THR A 228 15.35 -19.58 -2.86
CA THR A 228 16.31 -18.52 -2.57
C THR A 228 15.66 -17.21 -2.12
N GLY A 229 14.41 -16.95 -2.51
CA GLY A 229 13.76 -15.66 -2.34
C GLY A 229 14.14 -14.61 -3.40
N GLN A 230 14.90 -14.98 -4.45
CA GLN A 230 15.27 -14.04 -5.51
C GLN A 230 14.03 -13.35 -6.10
N SER A 231 14.02 -12.03 -6.11
CA SER A 231 12.96 -11.27 -6.78
C SER A 231 13.13 -11.29 -8.31
N VAL A 232 12.01 -11.36 -9.04
CA VAL A 232 11.97 -11.14 -10.50
C VAL A 232 12.44 -9.74 -10.94
N GLU A 233 12.59 -8.78 -10.02
CA GLU A 233 13.15 -7.44 -10.26
C GLU A 233 14.64 -7.34 -9.91
N ALA A 234 15.26 -8.39 -9.35
CA ALA A 234 16.64 -8.35 -8.85
C ALA A 234 17.67 -8.01 -9.94
N GLY A 235 17.43 -8.46 -11.17
CA GLY A 235 18.26 -8.13 -12.34
C GLY A 235 18.08 -6.70 -12.85
N ARG A 236 17.02 -5.99 -12.47
CA ARG A 236 16.73 -4.62 -12.91
C ARG A 236 17.46 -3.60 -12.06
N ASP A 237 17.07 -3.50 -10.79
CA ASP A 237 17.66 -2.62 -9.78
C ASP A 237 17.14 -2.95 -8.37
N GLN A 238 17.87 -2.51 -7.35
CA GLN A 238 17.53 -2.79 -5.96
C GLN A 238 16.33 -1.98 -5.46
N GLY A 239 15.98 -0.85 -6.08
CA GLY A 239 14.81 -0.06 -5.70
C GLY A 239 13.50 -0.80 -6.02
N HIS A 240 13.41 -1.43 -7.20
CA HIS A 240 12.24 -2.22 -7.58
C HIS A 240 12.13 -3.52 -6.79
N THR A 241 13.28 -4.14 -6.48
CA THR A 241 13.34 -5.30 -5.60
C THR A 241 12.80 -4.97 -4.20
N GLN A 242 13.35 -3.93 -3.57
CA GLN A 242 12.93 -3.51 -2.23
C GLN A 242 11.47 -3.03 -2.20
N SER A 243 11.03 -2.25 -3.18
CA SER A 243 9.66 -1.75 -3.21
C SER A 243 8.66 -2.88 -3.44
N GLY A 244 8.96 -3.86 -4.30
CA GLY A 244 8.14 -5.07 -4.46
C GLY A 244 7.95 -5.82 -3.15
N MET A 245 9.02 -5.98 -2.35
CA MET A 245 8.92 -6.60 -1.03
C MET A 245 8.10 -5.76 -0.05
N ALA A 246 8.30 -4.43 -0.03
CA ALA A 246 7.52 -3.53 0.81
C ALA A 246 6.02 -3.60 0.47
N TRP A 247 5.66 -3.63 -0.82
CA TRP A 247 4.26 -3.76 -1.25
C TRP A 247 3.66 -5.12 -0.88
N THR A 248 4.42 -6.20 -1.06
CA THR A 248 4.00 -7.54 -0.64
C THR A 248 3.80 -7.60 0.87
N ALA A 249 4.71 -7.02 1.65
CA ALA A 249 4.61 -6.95 3.11
C ALA A 249 3.40 -6.12 3.56
N LEU A 250 3.10 -5.00 2.91
CA LEU A 250 1.91 -4.21 3.21
C LEU A 250 0.61 -4.94 2.82
N GLY A 251 0.58 -5.67 1.71
CA GLY A 251 -0.57 -6.53 1.37
C GLY A 251 -0.80 -7.63 2.41
N ALA A 252 0.28 -8.32 2.82
CA ALA A 252 0.22 -9.31 3.89
C ALA A 252 -0.17 -8.68 5.23
N ARG A 253 0.24 -7.44 5.51
CA ARG A 253 -0.17 -6.68 6.69
C ARG A 253 -1.67 -6.44 6.72
N VAL A 254 -2.26 -6.01 5.61
CA VAL A 254 -3.72 -5.82 5.52
C VAL A 254 -4.45 -7.13 5.82
N ALA A 255 -4.01 -8.24 5.23
CA ALA A 255 -4.60 -9.55 5.52
C ALA A 255 -4.43 -9.97 6.99
N GLN A 256 -3.27 -9.71 7.59
CA GLN A 256 -3.00 -9.98 9.01
C GLN A 256 -3.95 -9.19 9.93
N SER A 257 -4.17 -7.91 9.65
CA SER A 257 -5.15 -7.08 10.36
C SER A 257 -6.58 -7.63 10.24
N GLN A 258 -6.86 -8.39 9.17
CA GLN A 258 -8.14 -9.09 8.94
C GLN A 258 -8.19 -10.51 9.53
N GLY A 259 -7.13 -10.95 10.22
CA GLY A 259 -7.03 -12.28 10.85
C GLY A 259 -6.49 -13.39 9.94
N ALA A 260 -5.91 -13.04 8.79
CA ALA A 260 -5.36 -13.98 7.81
C ALA A 260 -3.82 -13.89 7.73
N ASP A 261 -3.13 -15.03 7.75
CA ASP A 261 -1.67 -15.08 7.68
C ASP A 261 -1.18 -15.33 6.25
N LEU A 262 -0.89 -14.25 5.52
CA LEU A 262 -0.23 -14.32 4.22
C LEU A 262 1.31 -14.28 4.31
N TYR A 263 1.89 -13.99 5.49
CA TYR A 263 3.34 -13.95 5.67
C TYR A 263 3.97 -15.34 5.61
N SER A 264 3.25 -16.35 6.11
CA SER A 264 3.73 -17.74 6.15
C SER A 264 3.66 -18.48 4.81
N LEU A 265 3.02 -17.90 3.79
CA LEU A 265 2.86 -18.52 2.47
C LEU A 265 4.22 -18.85 1.80
N GLY A 266 4.25 -19.94 1.03
CA GLY A 266 5.46 -20.41 0.36
C GLY A 266 6.58 -20.84 1.33
N GLY A 267 6.22 -21.20 2.57
CA GLY A 267 7.19 -21.51 3.63
C GLY A 267 7.98 -20.28 4.05
N ASN A 268 7.28 -19.20 4.39
CA ASN A 268 7.84 -17.87 4.69
C ASN A 268 8.60 -17.25 3.51
N LEU A 269 8.06 -17.34 2.29
CA LEU A 269 8.73 -16.90 1.07
C LEU A 269 9.09 -15.41 1.09
N LEU A 270 8.19 -14.56 1.63
CA LEU A 270 8.47 -13.14 1.76
C LEU A 270 9.64 -12.86 2.72
N LEU A 271 9.79 -13.65 3.79
CA LEU A 271 10.93 -13.56 4.69
C LEU A 271 12.23 -13.94 3.98
N LYS A 272 12.23 -15.06 3.24
CA LYS A 272 13.40 -15.47 2.42
C LYS A 272 13.79 -14.38 1.42
N ALA A 273 12.82 -13.75 0.77
CA ALA A 273 13.07 -12.65 -0.16
C ALA A 273 13.72 -11.44 0.54
N ALA A 274 13.24 -11.08 1.72
CA ALA A 274 13.82 -10.02 2.53
C ALA A 274 15.27 -10.33 2.94
N GLU A 275 15.54 -11.56 3.40
CA GLU A 275 16.89 -12.02 3.74
C GLU A 275 17.83 -12.03 2.53
N TYR A 276 17.36 -12.51 1.37
CA TYR A 276 18.10 -12.49 0.11
C TYR A 276 18.51 -11.06 -0.30
N ALA A 277 17.54 -10.15 -0.35
CA ALA A 277 17.78 -8.78 -0.75
C ALA A 277 18.67 -8.03 0.26
N ALA A 278 18.48 -8.27 1.56
CA ALA A 278 19.35 -7.71 2.60
C ALA A 278 20.78 -8.23 2.48
N ALA A 279 20.98 -9.54 2.30
CA ALA A 279 22.31 -10.12 2.12
C ALA A 279 23.03 -9.47 0.93
N PHE A 280 22.35 -9.35 -0.21
CA PHE A 280 22.93 -8.68 -1.38
C PHE A 280 23.28 -7.21 -1.09
N ASN A 281 22.35 -6.42 -0.53
CA ASN A 281 22.58 -4.99 -0.24
C ASN A 281 23.61 -4.75 0.89
N LEU A 282 23.90 -5.76 1.71
CA LEU A 282 25.00 -5.78 2.67
C LEU A 282 26.32 -6.32 2.08
N ASN A 283 26.42 -6.37 0.74
CA ASN A 283 27.61 -6.77 0.00
C ASN A 283 28.03 -8.23 0.24
N GLN A 284 27.07 -9.10 0.56
CA GLN A 284 27.28 -10.54 0.58
C GLN A 284 27.00 -11.15 -0.80
N THR A 285 27.48 -12.37 -1.02
CA THR A 285 27.20 -13.14 -2.24
C THR A 285 25.88 -13.89 -2.08
N VAL A 286 25.01 -13.78 -3.09
CA VAL A 286 23.74 -14.52 -3.19
C VAL A 286 23.71 -15.28 -4.51
N PRO A 287 23.03 -16.44 -4.60
CA PRO A 287 22.80 -17.10 -5.88
C PRO A 287 21.94 -16.20 -6.78
N TYR A 288 22.15 -16.26 -8.09
CA TYR A 288 21.31 -15.55 -9.05
C TYR A 288 20.95 -16.48 -10.22
N ASP A 289 19.66 -16.66 -10.46
CA ASP A 289 19.10 -17.40 -11.58
C ASP A 289 18.54 -16.43 -12.64
N PRO A 290 19.18 -16.29 -13.81
CA PRO A 290 18.68 -15.43 -14.88
C PRO A 290 17.39 -15.97 -15.53
N GLU A 291 16.97 -17.21 -15.25
CA GLU A 291 15.71 -17.78 -15.72
C GLU A 291 14.51 -17.41 -14.81
N TRP A 292 14.76 -16.85 -13.62
CA TRP A 292 13.72 -16.31 -12.74
C TRP A 292 13.47 -14.81 -12.99
N TYR A 293 12.61 -14.52 -13.97
CA TYR A 293 12.31 -13.16 -14.43
C TYR A 293 10.79 -12.92 -14.61
N ARG A 294 10.39 -11.64 -14.62
CA ARG A 294 8.99 -11.22 -14.77
C ARG A 294 8.44 -11.49 -16.18
N CYS A 295 7.13 -11.72 -16.30
CA CYS A 295 6.46 -12.14 -17.56
C CYS A 295 6.86 -11.33 -18.82
N GLU A 296 7.03 -10.01 -18.74
CA GLU A 296 7.40 -9.13 -19.85
C GLU A 296 8.84 -8.60 -19.77
N ALA A 297 9.78 -9.33 -19.17
CA ALA A 297 11.16 -8.89 -18.98
C ALA A 297 11.82 -8.32 -20.25
N VAL A 298 11.53 -8.87 -21.43
CA VAL A 298 12.07 -8.42 -22.73
C VAL A 298 11.72 -6.96 -23.05
N LEU A 299 10.53 -6.48 -22.64
CA LEU A 299 10.07 -5.12 -22.94
C LEU A 299 10.77 -4.03 -22.11
N VAL A 300 11.60 -4.44 -21.16
CA VAL A 300 12.17 -3.59 -20.10
C VAL A 300 13.65 -3.92 -19.87
N GLY A 301 14.30 -4.49 -20.88
CA GLY A 301 15.75 -4.71 -20.91
C GLY A 301 16.24 -5.99 -20.22
N GLY A 302 15.34 -6.90 -19.84
CA GLY A 302 15.67 -8.23 -19.33
C GLY A 302 15.34 -9.38 -20.32
N PRO A 303 15.44 -10.65 -19.91
CA PRO A 303 16.02 -11.12 -18.65
C PRO A 303 17.48 -10.69 -18.52
N TRP A 304 17.91 -10.37 -17.30
CA TRP A 304 19.25 -9.86 -17.03
C TRP A 304 20.20 -11.00 -16.69
N ALA A 305 21.40 -10.99 -17.26
CA ALA A 305 22.40 -12.02 -17.02
C ALA A 305 22.98 -12.02 -15.59
N ASN A 306 22.89 -10.88 -14.88
CA ASN A 306 23.40 -10.71 -13.53
C ASN A 306 22.38 -9.94 -12.68
N ILE A 307 22.43 -10.15 -11.37
CA ILE A 307 21.78 -9.27 -10.39
C ILE A 307 22.31 -7.84 -10.52
N SER A 308 21.43 -6.85 -10.43
CA SER A 308 21.78 -5.44 -10.62
C SER A 308 22.38 -4.82 -9.37
N THR A 309 23.45 -4.04 -9.55
CA THR A 309 24.05 -3.18 -8.51
C THR A 309 23.50 -1.75 -8.55
N ASP A 310 22.51 -1.48 -9.39
CA ASP A 310 21.87 -0.17 -9.41
C ASP A 310 21.03 0.05 -8.14
N SER A 311 21.17 1.23 -7.55
CA SER A 311 20.56 1.60 -6.24
C SER A 311 21.01 0.73 -5.06
N PHE A 312 22.18 0.09 -5.17
CA PHE A 312 22.79 -0.69 -4.11
C PHE A 312 23.00 0.13 -2.83
N GLY A 313 22.56 -0.41 -1.69
CA GLY A 313 22.75 0.21 -0.36
C GLY A 313 21.96 1.51 -0.14
N LYS A 314 21.01 1.84 -1.02
CA LYS A 314 20.09 2.97 -0.81
C LYS A 314 18.79 2.48 -0.18
N GLU A 315 18.40 3.10 0.92
CA GLU A 315 17.04 2.98 1.46
C GLU A 315 16.04 3.62 0.50
N LEU A 316 14.82 3.07 0.45
CA LEU A 316 13.72 3.65 -0.33
C LEU A 316 13.24 4.94 0.36
N GLU A 317 13.41 6.10 -0.29
CA GLU A 317 12.80 7.38 0.13
C GLU A 317 11.32 7.48 -0.28
#